data_AF-A0A5B8VZ75-F1
#
_entry.id   AF-A0A5B8VZ75-F1
#
_cell.length_a   1.000
_cell.length_b   1.000
_cell.length_c   1.000
_cell.angle_alpha   90.00
_cell.angle_beta   90.00
_cell.angle_gamma   90.00
#
_symmetry.space_group_name_H-M   'P 1'
#
loop_
_entity.id
_entity.type
_entity.pdbx_description
1 polymer ?
#
loop_
_entity_poly.entity_id
_entity_poly.type
_entity_poly.pdbx_seq_one_letter_code
_entity_poly.pdbx_strand_id
1 'polypeptide(L)'
;MKKHLLLFGALALFVNLTSCKKEGSPATNSKVSEKETKLKVNTLPAPTYVDLALIARKPGENFDTYYASFHGSGVYVIAPFSYDAAKYPGLVNGVPCFGQSMYADNGASIDYQNTGIDGNVFQVTQTLFSYTDYSSIHSDMDKYFKAADAFRKSGATGTGPNIFDYVKNNYTSTNGSVIISVGKLIRVTTGSHWALAEINYPLPGQTPYTIPSTFINVPDPNNASIHYFLQGDKGLITSGNIEYLSNGSYTNGPAISVSGRYFPVTAGSSNYHSIGTVIRTDYSTLAFDQTDNTN
;
A
#
# COMPACT_ATOMS: atom_id res chain seq x y z
N MET A 1 42.74 -39.91 16.94
CA MET A 1 42.37 -41.24 16.39
C MET A 1 40.89 -41.48 16.63
N LYS A 2 40.13 -41.86 15.58
CA LYS A 2 38.99 -42.83 15.49
C LYS A 2 38.04 -42.98 16.71
N LYS A 3 36.71 -43.11 16.64
CA LYS A 3 35.72 -43.36 15.56
C LYS A 3 34.30 -43.34 16.20
N HIS A 4 33.31 -43.15 15.33
CA HIS A 4 31.84 -43.27 15.49
C HIS A 4 31.30 -44.59 16.08
N LEU A 5 30.09 -44.55 16.67
CA LEU A 5 28.84 -45.20 16.20
C LEU A 5 27.72 -44.98 17.28
N LEU A 6 26.56 -44.33 17.03
CA LEU A 6 25.35 -44.71 16.26
C LEU A 6 24.53 -45.89 16.81
N LEU A 7 23.28 -45.60 17.21
CA LEU A 7 21.99 -46.29 16.90
C LEU A 7 20.93 -45.74 17.91
N PHE A 8 19.90 -44.94 17.58
CA PHE A 8 18.75 -45.16 16.68
C PHE A 8 18.07 -46.53 16.80
N GLY A 9 16.84 -46.56 17.31
CA GLY A 9 15.93 -47.69 17.12
C GLY A 9 14.71 -47.75 18.06
N ALA A 10 13.52 -47.62 17.44
CA ALA A 10 12.19 -48.07 17.88
C ALA A 10 11.37 -47.13 18.80
N LEU A 11 10.42 -46.36 18.24
CA LEU A 11 9.00 -46.71 17.94
C LEU A 11 8.11 -46.41 19.16
N ALA A 12 7.40 -45.27 19.22
CA ALA A 12 6.10 -45.01 18.59
C ALA A 12 4.96 -45.96 19.04
N LEU A 13 3.83 -45.33 19.48
CA LEU A 13 2.51 -45.85 19.93
C LEU A 13 2.29 -45.49 21.43
N PHE A 14 1.43 -44.54 21.80
CA PHE A 14 -0.01 -44.51 21.56
C PHE A 14 -0.58 -43.11 21.31
N VAL A 15 -1.37 -43.06 20.23
CA VAL A 15 -2.41 -42.07 19.91
C VAL A 15 -3.61 -42.30 20.83
N ASN A 16 -4.21 -41.23 21.37
CA ASN A 16 -5.68 -41.07 21.47
C ASN A 16 -6.06 -39.67 22.01
N LEU A 17 -6.03 -38.67 21.13
CA LEU A 17 -6.98 -37.56 21.21
C LEU A 17 -8.25 -38.03 20.49
N THR A 18 -9.26 -38.39 21.28
CA THR A 18 -10.59 -38.75 20.78
C THR A 18 -11.29 -37.55 20.17
N SER A 19 -11.61 -37.71 18.89
CA SER A 19 -12.57 -36.99 18.07
C SER A 19 -13.97 -36.89 18.69
N CYS A 20 -14.71 -35.83 18.34
CA CYS A 20 -16.13 -35.98 17.99
C CYS A 20 -16.40 -35.30 16.64
N LYS A 21 -16.81 -36.12 15.67
CA LYS A 21 -17.06 -35.83 14.25
C LYS A 21 -18.39 -35.11 14.00
N LYS A 22 -18.53 -34.54 12.80
CA LYS A 22 -19.69 -34.86 11.93
C LYS A 22 -19.29 -34.89 10.44
N GLU A 23 -19.69 -35.98 9.79
CA GLU A 23 -19.47 -36.47 8.41
C GLU A 23 -20.36 -35.72 7.38
N GLY A 24 -20.23 -35.77 6.05
CA GLY A 24 -19.49 -36.57 5.04
C GLY A 24 -19.50 -35.81 3.68
N SER A 25 -19.01 -36.25 2.52
CA SER A 25 -18.63 -37.55 1.93
C SER A 25 -17.80 -37.28 0.62
N PRO A 26 -17.41 -38.28 -0.21
CA PRO A 26 -16.06 -38.81 -0.38
C PRO A 26 -15.22 -38.18 -1.53
N ALA A 27 -13.90 -38.17 -1.34
CA ALA A 27 -12.92 -37.99 -2.41
C ALA A 27 -12.72 -39.32 -3.17
N THR A 28 -12.98 -39.31 -4.48
CA THR A 28 -12.56 -40.39 -5.38
C THR A 28 -11.08 -40.25 -5.70
N ASN A 29 -10.32 -41.29 -5.34
CA ASN A 29 -8.95 -41.52 -5.75
C ASN A 29 -8.83 -41.59 -7.29
N SER A 30 -7.86 -40.85 -7.84
CA SER A 30 -7.11 -41.31 -9.00
C SER A 30 -5.62 -41.11 -8.71
N LYS A 31 -4.94 -42.24 -8.45
CA LYS A 31 -3.48 -42.35 -8.46
C LYS A 31 -2.98 -41.96 -9.85
N VAL A 32 -2.05 -41.01 -9.94
CA VAL A 32 -1.17 -40.88 -11.10
C VAL A 32 0.28 -40.90 -10.61
N SER A 33 0.87 -42.08 -10.80
CA SER A 33 2.26 -42.37 -11.17
C SER A 33 3.31 -41.29 -10.89
N GLU A 34 4.24 -41.65 -10.01
CA GLU A 34 5.61 -41.14 -9.96
C GLU A 34 6.22 -41.12 -11.38
N LYS A 35 6.37 -39.93 -11.94
CA LYS A 35 7.47 -39.61 -12.85
C LYS A 35 7.93 -38.21 -12.51
N GLU A 36 9.21 -38.13 -12.19
CA GLU A 36 9.97 -36.92 -11.90
C GLU A 36 9.71 -35.86 -12.97
N THR A 37 8.79 -34.96 -12.69
CA THR A 37 8.86 -33.62 -13.24
C THR A 37 9.03 -32.72 -12.03
N LYS A 38 10.28 -32.38 -11.70
CA LYS A 38 10.55 -31.16 -10.94
C LYS A 38 10.07 -30.00 -11.82
N LEU A 39 8.77 -29.75 -11.80
CA LEU A 39 8.21 -28.49 -12.21
C LEU A 39 8.95 -27.46 -11.37
N LYS A 40 9.83 -26.69 -12.00
CA LYS A 40 10.23 -25.38 -11.48
C LYS A 40 8.92 -24.61 -11.41
N VAL A 41 8.23 -24.72 -10.28
CA VAL A 41 7.25 -23.73 -9.90
C VAL A 41 8.08 -22.47 -9.77
N ASN A 42 7.94 -21.54 -10.72
CA ASN A 42 8.26 -20.14 -10.45
C ASN A 42 7.33 -19.76 -9.29
N THR A 43 7.76 -20.03 -8.06
CA THR A 43 7.18 -19.39 -6.90
C THR A 43 7.52 -17.94 -7.10
N LEU A 44 6.56 -17.17 -7.60
CA LEU A 44 6.57 -15.72 -7.45
C LEU A 44 7.03 -15.43 -6.01
N PRO A 45 7.91 -14.43 -5.80
CA PRO A 45 8.27 -14.03 -4.45
C PRO A 45 7.00 -13.93 -3.61
N ALA A 46 7.04 -14.49 -2.39
CA ALA A 46 5.89 -14.39 -1.50
C ALA A 46 5.48 -12.91 -1.41
N PRO A 47 4.19 -12.57 -1.55
CA PRO A 47 3.75 -11.18 -1.49
C PRO A 47 4.30 -10.53 -0.23
N THR A 48 5.01 -9.42 -0.40
CA THR A 48 5.60 -8.68 0.72
C THR A 48 4.77 -7.44 1.03
N TYR A 49 4.92 -6.94 2.26
CA TYR A 49 4.42 -5.65 2.67
C TYR A 49 5.56 -4.85 3.30
N VAL A 50 5.40 -3.53 3.31
CA VAL A 50 6.32 -2.61 3.96
C VAL A 50 5.55 -1.83 5.00
N ASP A 51 6.01 -1.90 6.25
CA ASP A 51 5.41 -1.18 7.37
C ASP A 51 5.50 0.33 7.13
N LEU A 52 4.42 1.03 7.48
CA LEU A 52 4.36 2.47 7.49
C LEU A 52 5.02 3.03 8.75
N ALA A 53 5.89 4.02 8.61
CA ALA A 53 6.52 4.71 9.71
C ALA A 53 5.91 6.11 9.89
N LEU A 54 5.51 6.47 11.11
CA LEU A 54 5.01 7.81 11.42
C LEU A 54 6.14 8.84 11.20
N ILE A 55 5.86 9.89 10.43
CA ILE A 55 6.79 11.02 10.27
C ILE A 55 6.49 12.11 11.31
N ALA A 56 7.53 12.81 11.74
CA ALA A 56 7.37 13.95 12.64
C ALA A 56 6.53 15.05 11.94
N ARG A 57 5.47 15.49 12.61
CA ARG A 57 4.61 16.58 12.13
C ARG A 57 5.43 17.87 11.97
N LYS A 58 5.22 18.58 10.87
CA LYS A 58 5.77 19.93 10.71
C LYS A 58 5.00 20.92 11.59
N PRO A 59 5.61 22.04 11.99
CA PRO A 59 4.89 23.10 12.68
C PRO A 59 3.65 23.53 11.89
N GLY A 60 2.48 23.50 12.54
CA GLY A 60 1.19 23.84 11.93
C GLY A 60 0.43 22.68 11.31
N GLU A 61 1.01 21.47 11.20
CA GLU A 61 0.28 20.27 10.77
C GLU A 61 -0.47 19.63 11.96
N ASN A 62 -1.75 19.36 11.76
CA ASN A 62 -2.63 18.72 12.74
C ASN A 62 -3.03 17.27 12.38
N PHE A 63 -2.46 16.73 11.30
CA PHE A 63 -2.68 15.37 10.83
C PHE A 63 -1.43 14.51 10.98
N ASP A 64 -1.61 13.21 11.19
CA ASP A 64 -0.51 12.26 11.13
C ASP A 64 -0.23 11.87 9.69
N THR A 65 1.05 11.89 9.32
CA THR A 65 1.51 11.41 8.04
C THR A 65 2.43 10.22 8.28
N TYR A 66 2.29 9.20 7.45
CA TYR A 66 3.10 8.00 7.51
C TYR A 66 3.88 7.84 6.20
N TYR A 67 5.05 7.22 6.28
CA TYR A 67 5.95 7.01 5.16
C TYR A 67 6.33 5.54 5.02
N ALA A 68 6.40 5.04 3.79
CA ALA A 68 7.04 3.77 3.47
C ALA A 68 7.74 3.86 2.10
N SER A 69 8.83 3.09 1.94
CA SER A 69 9.44 2.88 0.62
C SER A 69 8.78 1.68 -0.04
N PHE A 70 7.97 1.91 -1.07
CA PHE A 70 7.23 0.89 -1.80
C PHE A 70 7.77 0.78 -3.23
N HIS A 71 8.37 -0.37 -3.56
CA HIS A 71 9.07 -0.62 -4.83
C HIS A 71 10.05 0.50 -5.25
N GLY A 72 10.77 1.08 -4.28
CA GLY A 72 11.75 2.14 -4.54
C GLY A 72 11.17 3.55 -4.68
N SER A 73 9.85 3.71 -4.55
CA SER A 73 9.19 5.01 -4.43
C SER A 73 8.87 5.32 -2.96
N GLY A 74 9.12 6.54 -2.51
CA GLY A 74 8.68 6.99 -1.19
C GLY A 74 7.20 7.36 -1.25
N VAL A 75 6.37 6.62 -0.52
CA VAL A 75 4.92 6.82 -0.47
C VAL A 75 4.55 7.36 0.91
N TYR A 76 3.81 8.45 0.91
CA TYR A 76 3.26 9.09 2.09
C TYR A 76 1.75 8.84 2.14
N VAL A 77 1.26 8.51 3.33
CA VAL A 77 -0.16 8.23 3.58
C VAL A 77 -0.61 9.10 4.73
N ILE A 78 -1.62 9.91 4.49
CA ILE A 78 -2.20 10.82 5.48
C ILE A 78 -3.32 10.08 6.22
N ALA A 79 -3.22 10.03 7.54
CA ALA A 79 -4.22 9.47 8.43
C ALA A 79 -5.38 10.47 8.63
N PRO A 80 -6.55 10.04 9.13
CA PRO A 80 -6.82 8.78 9.83
C PRO A 80 -6.83 7.54 8.93
N PHE A 81 -6.49 6.38 9.51
CA PHE A 81 -6.63 5.08 8.86
C PHE A 81 -7.82 4.34 9.42
N SER A 82 -8.61 3.71 8.55
CA SER A 82 -9.72 2.87 8.98
C SER A 82 -9.90 1.63 8.10
N TYR A 83 -10.69 0.68 8.56
CA TYR A 83 -11.02 -0.56 7.85
C TYR A 83 -12.46 -0.95 8.14
N ASP A 84 -13.05 -1.69 7.21
CA ASP A 84 -14.40 -2.19 7.33
C ASP A 84 -14.47 -3.37 8.32
N ALA A 85 -14.71 -3.05 9.59
CA ALA A 85 -14.78 -4.05 10.65
C ALA A 85 -15.99 -4.99 10.52
N ALA A 86 -17.06 -4.58 9.85
CA ALA A 86 -18.19 -5.46 9.55
C ALA A 86 -17.83 -6.51 8.49
N LYS A 87 -17.04 -6.14 7.47
CA LYS A 87 -16.51 -7.06 6.45
C LYS A 87 -15.39 -7.94 6.99
N TYR A 88 -14.53 -7.37 7.82
CA TYR A 88 -13.33 -8.00 8.36
C TYR A 88 -13.31 -7.97 9.90
N PRO A 89 -14.20 -8.74 10.57
CA PRO A 89 -14.32 -8.72 12.03
C PRO A 89 -13.11 -9.36 12.73
N GLY A 90 -12.42 -10.27 12.06
CA GLY A 90 -11.17 -10.87 12.56
C GLY A 90 -9.97 -10.00 12.20
N LEU A 91 -9.25 -9.51 13.22
CA LEU A 91 -7.98 -8.82 13.03
C LEU A 91 -6.87 -9.83 12.67
N VAL A 92 -6.54 -9.87 11.38
CA VAL A 92 -5.44 -10.66 10.82
C VAL A 92 -4.63 -9.79 9.85
N ASN A 93 -3.45 -10.23 9.45
CA ASN A 93 -2.65 -9.48 8.47
C ASN A 93 -3.35 -9.41 7.12
N GLY A 94 -3.26 -8.25 6.45
CA GLY A 94 -3.79 -8.06 5.10
C GLY A 94 -5.21 -7.52 5.05
N VAL A 95 -5.81 -7.16 6.19
CA VAL A 95 -7.14 -6.50 6.21
C VAL A 95 -7.04 -5.19 5.41
N PRO A 96 -7.84 -5.02 4.34
CA PRO A 96 -7.90 -3.77 3.57
C PRO A 96 -8.19 -2.54 4.41
N CYS A 97 -7.47 -1.46 4.13
CA CYS A 97 -7.64 -0.20 4.86
C CYS A 97 -7.74 1.00 3.94
N PHE A 98 -8.25 2.08 4.51
CA PHE A 98 -8.48 3.37 3.90
C PHE A 98 -7.62 4.40 4.61
N GLY A 99 -7.00 5.29 3.85
CA GLY A 99 -6.40 6.52 4.36
C GLY A 99 -7.11 7.74 3.80
N GLN A 100 -6.85 8.91 4.40
CA GLN A 100 -7.43 10.16 3.93
C GLN A 100 -6.93 10.51 2.52
N SER A 101 -5.63 10.43 2.31
CA SER A 101 -4.99 10.65 1.02
C SER A 101 -3.58 10.06 0.98
N MET A 102 -3.05 9.91 -0.23
CA MET A 102 -1.70 9.41 -0.50
C MET A 102 -0.98 10.31 -1.50
N TYR A 103 0.33 10.45 -1.34
CA TYR A 103 1.19 11.09 -2.32
C TYR A 103 2.56 10.40 -2.35
N ALA A 104 3.33 10.63 -3.42
CA ALA A 104 4.66 10.04 -3.59
C ALA A 104 5.72 11.13 -3.74
N ASP A 105 6.97 10.80 -3.40
CA ASP A 105 8.14 11.64 -3.67
C ASP A 105 8.98 11.14 -4.86
N ASN A 106 10.07 11.84 -5.16
CA ASN A 106 11.11 11.40 -6.11
C ASN A 106 10.62 11.09 -7.53
N GLY A 107 9.82 12.00 -8.12
CA GLY A 107 9.37 11.87 -9.51
C GLY A 107 8.35 10.75 -9.73
N ALA A 108 7.73 10.27 -8.65
CA ALA A 108 6.60 9.36 -8.70
C ALA A 108 5.26 10.09 -8.49
N SER A 109 4.18 9.59 -9.10
CA SER A 109 2.81 10.01 -8.87
C SER A 109 2.00 8.88 -8.22
N ILE A 110 1.03 9.26 -7.38
CA ILE A 110 -0.03 8.37 -6.93
C ILE A 110 -1.25 8.61 -7.81
N ASP A 111 -1.64 7.60 -8.56
CA ASP A 111 -2.82 7.59 -9.42
C ASP A 111 -3.85 6.60 -8.84
N TYR A 112 -5.15 6.91 -8.97
CA TYR A 112 -6.26 6.07 -8.53
C TYR A 112 -6.20 5.63 -7.05
N GLN A 113 -6.41 6.58 -6.12
CA GLN A 113 -6.57 6.28 -4.70
C GLN A 113 -8.05 6.11 -4.30
N ASN A 114 -8.31 5.28 -3.29
CA ASN A 114 -9.64 5.12 -2.68
C ASN A 114 -10.76 4.72 -3.67
N THR A 115 -10.43 3.98 -4.74
CA THR A 115 -11.40 3.57 -5.75
C THR A 115 -12.02 2.19 -5.46
N GLY A 116 -13.32 2.05 -5.76
CA GLY A 116 -14.08 0.80 -5.60
C GLY A 116 -14.55 0.51 -4.17
N ILE A 117 -15.35 -0.54 -4.01
CA ILE A 117 -15.99 -0.89 -2.72
C ILE A 117 -14.98 -1.30 -1.63
N ASP A 118 -13.78 -1.71 -2.03
CA ASP A 118 -12.70 -2.07 -1.12
C ASP A 118 -11.64 -0.97 -1.00
N GLY A 119 -11.74 0.11 -1.80
CA GLY A 119 -11.12 1.45 -1.69
C GLY A 119 -9.69 1.55 -1.15
N ASN A 120 -8.90 0.52 -1.29
CA ASN A 120 -7.61 0.36 -0.64
C ASN A 120 -6.47 0.30 -1.66
N VAL A 121 -6.77 0.38 -2.95
CA VAL A 121 -5.82 0.22 -4.05
C VAL A 121 -5.26 1.58 -4.45
N PHE A 122 -3.97 1.60 -4.75
CA PHE A 122 -3.28 2.74 -5.33
C PHE A 122 -2.33 2.27 -6.41
N GLN A 123 -2.10 3.13 -7.41
CA GLN A 123 -1.05 2.96 -8.39
C GLN A 123 0.05 3.97 -8.11
N VAL A 124 1.29 3.51 -8.03
CA VAL A 124 2.48 4.37 -8.02
C VAL A 124 3.13 4.30 -9.38
N THR A 125 3.28 5.45 -10.03
CA THR A 125 3.97 5.58 -11.30
C THR A 125 5.28 6.31 -11.05
N GLN A 126 6.43 5.64 -11.16
CA GLN A 126 7.75 6.27 -11.03
C GLN A 126 8.37 6.50 -12.41
N THR A 127 8.71 7.76 -12.70
CA THR A 127 9.41 8.13 -13.94
C THR A 127 10.91 8.25 -13.66
N LEU A 128 11.71 7.29 -14.13
CA LEU A 128 13.16 7.34 -14.00
C LEU A 128 13.76 8.10 -15.20
N PHE A 129 14.10 9.37 -14.99
CA PHE A 129 14.96 10.11 -15.93
C PHE A 129 16.42 9.64 -15.78
N SER A 130 17.13 9.61 -16.91
CA SER A 130 18.52 9.23 -17.16
C SER A 130 19.43 9.04 -15.92
N TYR A 131 19.97 7.83 -15.72
CA TYR A 131 21.01 7.58 -14.72
C TYR A 131 22.42 7.56 -15.34
N THR A 132 23.43 7.70 -14.49
CA THR A 132 24.85 7.61 -14.86
C THR A 132 25.21 6.21 -15.35
N ASP A 133 25.66 6.08 -16.60
CA ASP A 133 26.10 4.81 -17.17
C ASP A 133 27.52 4.45 -16.68
N TYR A 134 27.59 3.92 -15.47
CA TYR A 134 28.83 3.47 -14.84
C TYR A 134 29.57 2.40 -15.65
N SER A 135 28.86 1.59 -16.44
CA SER A 135 29.46 0.55 -17.28
C SER A 135 30.28 1.14 -18.42
N SER A 136 29.71 2.15 -19.11
CA SER A 136 30.41 2.90 -20.13
C SER A 136 31.57 3.70 -19.55
N ILE A 137 31.40 4.33 -18.38
CA ILE A 137 32.49 5.04 -17.67
C ILE A 137 33.64 4.08 -17.41
N HIS A 138 33.36 2.93 -16.81
CA HIS A 138 34.38 1.97 -16.43
C HIS A 138 35.11 1.40 -17.66
N SER A 139 34.37 1.05 -18.72
CA SER A 139 34.92 0.59 -19.99
C SER A 139 35.87 1.63 -20.61
N ASP A 140 35.46 2.90 -20.66
CA ASP A 140 36.24 3.94 -21.31
C ASP A 140 37.49 4.32 -20.48
N MET A 141 37.38 4.31 -19.15
CA MET A 141 38.52 4.46 -18.25
C MET A 141 39.50 3.29 -18.36
N ASP A 142 39.03 2.04 -18.45
CA ASP A 142 39.88 0.87 -18.63
C ASP A 142 40.65 0.90 -19.97
N LYS A 143 39.99 1.35 -21.05
CA LYS A 143 40.66 1.57 -22.34
C LYS A 143 41.77 2.61 -22.23
N TYR A 144 41.50 3.73 -21.56
CA TYR A 144 42.51 4.77 -21.32
C TYR A 144 43.71 4.21 -20.52
N PHE A 145 43.46 3.53 -19.40
CA PHE A 145 44.54 2.99 -18.57
C PHE A 145 45.37 1.93 -19.31
N LYS A 146 44.74 1.08 -20.14
CA LYS A 146 45.46 0.14 -21.00
C LYS A 146 46.32 0.84 -22.04
N ALA A 147 45.82 1.89 -22.68
CA ALA A 147 46.58 2.67 -23.64
C ALA A 147 47.77 3.39 -22.97
N ALA A 148 47.56 3.99 -21.80
CA ALA A 148 48.60 4.65 -21.02
C ALA A 148 49.68 3.66 -20.55
N ASP A 149 49.29 2.49 -20.06
CA ASP A 149 50.24 1.46 -19.62
C ASP A 149 51.02 0.87 -20.79
N ALA A 150 50.39 0.66 -21.95
CA ALA A 150 51.07 0.22 -23.17
C ALA A 150 52.10 1.25 -23.66
N PHE A 151 51.76 2.55 -23.65
CA PHE A 151 52.69 3.64 -23.99
C PHE A 151 53.89 3.69 -23.03
N ARG A 152 53.65 3.50 -21.73
CA ARG A 152 54.72 3.44 -20.72
C ARG A 152 55.63 2.23 -20.92
N LYS A 153 55.05 1.05 -21.17
CA LYS A 153 55.78 -0.20 -21.36
C LYS A 153 56.59 -0.25 -22.65
N SER A 154 56.15 0.44 -23.70
CA SER A 154 56.88 0.49 -24.98
C SER A 154 58.10 1.41 -24.94
N GLY A 155 58.26 2.23 -23.90
CA GLY A 155 59.36 3.20 -23.80
C GLY A 155 59.30 4.29 -24.86
N ALA A 156 58.12 4.54 -25.44
CA ALA A 156 57.94 5.51 -26.51
C ALA A 156 58.26 6.94 -26.04
N THR A 157 58.96 7.71 -26.88
CA THR A 157 59.23 9.14 -26.67
C THR A 157 58.22 9.98 -27.44
N GLY A 158 57.47 10.87 -26.78
CA GLY A 158 56.47 11.73 -27.41
C GLY A 158 55.28 12.04 -26.49
N THR A 159 54.19 12.58 -27.07
CA THR A 159 52.95 12.86 -26.33
C THR A 159 52.19 11.56 -26.06
N GLY A 160 51.93 11.27 -24.79
CA GLY A 160 51.16 10.09 -24.39
C GLY A 160 49.66 10.19 -24.74
N PRO A 161 48.90 9.10 -24.54
CA PRO A 161 47.46 9.07 -24.78
C PRO A 161 46.73 10.15 -23.97
N ASN A 162 45.86 10.92 -24.62
CA ASN A 162 45.08 11.95 -23.96
C ASN A 162 43.75 11.36 -23.48
N ILE A 163 43.39 11.57 -22.21
CA ILE A 163 42.17 11.02 -21.61
C ILE A 163 40.90 11.46 -22.35
N PHE A 164 40.88 12.69 -22.89
CA PHE A 164 39.74 13.23 -23.65
C PHE A 164 39.43 12.47 -24.94
N ASP A 165 40.39 11.69 -25.47
CA ASP A 165 40.17 10.83 -26.64
C ASP A 165 39.42 9.53 -26.29
N TYR A 166 39.32 9.19 -24.99
CA TYR A 166 38.73 7.94 -24.49
C TYR A 166 37.45 8.18 -23.70
N VAL A 167 37.36 9.28 -22.95
CA VAL A 167 36.19 9.58 -22.11
C VAL A 167 35.22 10.52 -22.79
N LYS A 168 33.92 10.27 -22.61
CA LYS A 168 32.83 11.09 -23.14
C LYS A 168 32.58 12.30 -22.23
N ASN A 169 32.07 13.39 -22.80
CA ASN A 169 31.62 14.56 -22.03
C ASN A 169 30.42 14.27 -21.13
N ASN A 170 29.63 13.24 -21.45
CA ASN A 170 28.49 12.83 -20.66
C ASN A 170 28.27 11.31 -20.74
N TYR A 171 27.87 10.73 -19.61
CA TYR A 171 27.59 9.31 -19.43
C TYR A 171 26.17 9.14 -18.89
N THR A 172 25.17 9.58 -19.66
CA THR A 172 23.75 9.34 -19.36
C THR A 172 23.23 8.19 -20.20
N SER A 173 22.61 7.21 -19.55
CA SER A 173 21.83 6.18 -20.25
C SER A 173 20.49 6.75 -20.75
N THR A 174 20.12 6.45 -22.00
CA THR A 174 18.83 6.84 -22.61
C THR A 174 17.68 5.88 -22.27
N ASN A 175 17.95 4.81 -21.52
CA ASN A 175 16.93 3.86 -21.10
C ASN A 175 16.15 4.43 -19.91
N GLY A 176 15.34 5.45 -20.18
CA GLY A 176 14.27 5.85 -19.26
C GLY A 176 13.28 4.70 -19.15
N SER A 177 12.92 4.32 -17.93
CA SER A 177 11.87 3.33 -17.68
C SER A 177 10.80 3.96 -16.80
N VAL A 178 9.55 3.68 -17.15
CA VAL A 178 8.41 3.99 -16.28
C VAL A 178 8.11 2.71 -15.50
N ILE A 179 8.27 2.77 -14.19
CA ILE A 179 7.88 1.66 -13.30
C ILE A 179 6.49 1.97 -12.79
N ILE A 180 5.54 1.06 -13.04
CA ILE A 180 4.20 1.13 -12.50
C ILE A 180 4.04 -0.01 -11.49
N SER A 181 3.77 0.35 -10.25
CA SER A 181 3.51 -0.60 -9.17
C SER A 181 2.11 -0.37 -8.63
N VAL A 182 1.34 -1.45 -8.48
CA VAL A 182 0.01 -1.39 -7.90
C VAL A 182 0.06 -2.03 -6.51
N GLY A 183 -0.34 -1.25 -5.52
CA GLY A 183 -0.34 -1.65 -4.13
C GLY A 183 -1.69 -1.47 -3.48
N LYS A 184 -1.74 -1.85 -2.21
CA LYS A 184 -2.88 -1.58 -1.34
C LYS A 184 -2.46 -1.27 0.09
N LEU A 185 -3.21 -0.38 0.73
CA LEU A 185 -3.08 -0.11 2.16
C LEU A 185 -3.74 -1.25 2.93
N ILE A 186 -3.01 -1.83 3.88
CA ILE A 186 -3.48 -2.92 4.73
C ILE A 186 -3.19 -2.64 6.19
N ARG A 187 -4.00 -3.26 7.05
CA ARG A 187 -3.72 -3.43 8.46
C ARG A 187 -2.96 -4.73 8.67
N VAL A 188 -1.99 -4.64 9.57
CA VAL A 188 -1.18 -5.76 10.04
C VAL A 188 -1.27 -5.87 11.56
N THR A 189 -1.06 -7.05 12.08
CA THR A 189 -1.10 -7.36 13.51
C THR A 189 0.26 -7.17 14.18
N THR A 190 1.31 -6.92 13.39
CA THR A 190 2.69 -6.70 13.79
C THR A 190 3.16 -5.29 13.40
N GLY A 191 4.31 -4.84 13.92
CA GLY A 191 4.93 -3.59 13.49
C GLY A 191 4.10 -2.35 13.86
N SER A 192 3.93 -1.44 12.90
CA SER A 192 3.18 -0.19 13.06
C SER A 192 1.66 -0.32 12.88
N HIS A 193 1.17 -1.55 12.72
CA HIS A 193 -0.22 -1.91 12.43
C HIS A 193 -0.74 -1.50 11.05
N TRP A 194 0.03 -0.75 10.26
CA TRP A 194 -0.36 -0.29 8.93
C TRP A 194 0.79 -0.49 7.95
N ALA A 195 0.48 -0.97 6.76
CA ALA A 195 1.50 -1.29 5.77
C ALA A 195 0.99 -1.08 4.33
N LEU A 196 1.94 -0.89 3.42
CA LEU A 196 1.70 -0.95 1.98
C LEU A 196 2.08 -2.34 1.49
N ALA A 197 1.14 -3.03 0.84
CA ALA A 197 1.36 -4.36 0.32
C ALA A 197 1.18 -4.40 -1.20
N GLU A 198 1.82 -5.35 -1.86
CA GLU A 198 1.54 -5.65 -3.27
C GLU A 198 0.04 -5.98 -3.47
N ILE A 199 -0.52 -5.64 -4.64
CA ILE A 199 -1.94 -5.90 -4.92
C ILE A 199 -2.33 -7.39 -4.81
N ASN A 200 -1.38 -8.29 -5.04
CA ASN A 200 -1.53 -9.74 -4.91
C ASN A 200 -1.43 -10.26 -3.46
N TYR A 201 -1.14 -9.40 -2.46
CA TYR A 201 -1.06 -9.81 -1.07
C TYR A 201 -2.39 -10.42 -0.62
N PRO A 202 -2.39 -11.60 0.04
CA PRO A 202 -3.63 -12.30 0.35
C PRO A 202 -4.54 -11.44 1.22
N LEU A 203 -5.83 -11.40 0.85
CA LEU A 203 -6.86 -10.80 1.68
C LEU A 203 -7.44 -11.85 2.63
N PRO A 204 -7.78 -11.48 3.86
CA PRO A 204 -8.46 -12.39 4.76
C PRO A 204 -9.89 -12.68 4.30
N GLY A 205 -10.48 -13.74 4.87
CA GLY A 205 -11.87 -14.08 4.61
C GLY A 205 -12.81 -12.92 4.95
N GLN A 206 -13.77 -12.68 4.07
CA GLN A 206 -14.76 -11.62 4.20
C GLN A 206 -16.07 -12.15 4.78
N THR A 207 -16.72 -11.36 5.62
CA THR A 207 -18.12 -11.55 5.98
C THR A 207 -18.97 -10.76 4.98
N PRO A 208 -19.80 -11.43 4.15
CA PRO A 208 -20.63 -10.73 3.18
C PRO A 208 -21.74 -9.96 3.88
N TYR A 209 -21.92 -8.70 3.49
CA TYR A 209 -23.06 -7.88 3.90
C TYR A 209 -23.32 -6.77 2.87
N THR A 210 -24.48 -6.12 2.96
CA THR A 210 -24.87 -5.02 2.08
C THR A 210 -24.70 -3.69 2.81
N ILE A 211 -24.02 -2.72 2.19
CA ILE A 211 -23.98 -1.34 2.66
C ILE A 211 -25.18 -0.61 2.02
N PRO A 212 -26.23 -0.25 2.77
CA PRO A 212 -27.33 0.52 2.22
C PRO A 212 -26.93 2.00 2.08
N SER A 213 -27.60 2.72 1.18
CA SER A 213 -27.46 4.18 1.09
C SER A 213 -27.91 4.82 2.40
N THR A 214 -27.24 5.89 2.81
CA THR A 214 -27.52 6.60 4.06
C THR A 214 -27.18 8.07 3.96
N PHE A 215 -27.69 8.86 4.90
CA PHE A 215 -27.18 10.20 5.19
C PHE A 215 -26.18 10.13 6.33
N ILE A 216 -25.23 11.07 6.35
CA ILE A 216 -24.19 11.22 7.37
C ILE A 216 -24.14 12.68 7.75
N ASN A 217 -24.18 12.97 9.06
CA ASN A 217 -24.13 14.34 9.56
C ASN A 217 -22.76 14.58 10.24
N VAL A 218 -21.98 15.54 9.74
CA VAL A 218 -20.67 15.89 10.28
C VAL A 218 -20.73 17.30 10.89
N PRO A 219 -20.56 17.49 12.20
CA PRO A 219 -20.52 18.82 12.81
C PRO A 219 -19.25 19.59 12.45
N ASP A 220 -19.33 20.91 12.29
CA ASP A 220 -18.13 21.74 12.14
C ASP A 220 -17.43 21.93 13.50
N PRO A 221 -16.15 21.55 13.63
CA PRO A 221 -15.44 21.65 14.91
C PRO A 221 -15.25 23.09 15.38
N ASN A 222 -15.30 24.07 14.47
CA ASN A 222 -15.06 25.47 14.77
C ASN A 222 -16.37 26.27 14.87
N ASN A 223 -17.52 25.69 14.50
CA ASN A 223 -18.81 26.38 14.53
C ASN A 223 -19.96 25.40 14.79
N ALA A 224 -20.46 25.38 16.03
CA ALA A 224 -21.57 24.53 16.44
C ALA A 224 -22.91 24.79 15.72
N SER A 225 -23.03 25.90 14.98
CA SER A 225 -24.21 26.20 14.16
C SER A 225 -24.10 25.67 12.73
N ILE A 226 -22.98 25.02 12.36
CA ILE A 226 -22.74 24.48 11.03
C ILE A 226 -22.60 22.97 11.11
N HIS A 227 -23.37 22.30 10.27
CA HIS A 227 -23.29 20.87 10.03
C HIS A 227 -23.10 20.60 8.54
N TYR A 228 -22.49 19.47 8.21
CA TYR A 228 -22.35 19.01 6.84
C TYR A 228 -23.21 17.76 6.68
N PHE A 229 -24.25 17.89 5.88
CA PHE A 229 -25.15 16.79 5.56
C PHE A 229 -24.66 16.11 4.29
N LEU A 230 -24.20 14.88 4.43
CA LEU A 230 -23.54 14.13 3.37
C LEU A 230 -24.41 12.95 2.93
N GLN A 231 -24.43 12.67 1.64
CA GLN A 231 -25.12 11.53 1.07
C GLN A 231 -24.14 10.41 0.75
N GLY A 232 -24.42 9.21 1.27
CA GLY A 232 -23.66 8.00 1.03
C GLY A 232 -24.42 7.01 0.15
N ASP A 233 -23.73 6.40 -0.81
CA ASP A 233 -24.23 5.26 -1.60
C ASP A 233 -23.16 4.17 -1.72
N LYS A 234 -23.52 2.91 -1.44
CA LYS A 234 -22.65 1.73 -1.56
C LYS A 234 -21.25 1.90 -0.93
N GLY A 235 -21.21 2.55 0.24
CA GLY A 235 -19.99 2.80 1.00
C GLY A 235 -19.07 3.91 0.47
N LEU A 236 -19.57 4.74 -0.45
CA LEU A 236 -18.94 5.96 -0.94
C LEU A 236 -19.78 7.17 -0.57
N ILE A 237 -19.13 8.27 -0.18
CA ILE A 237 -19.81 9.55 0.04
C ILE A 237 -19.80 10.30 -1.29
N THR A 238 -20.99 10.58 -1.83
CA THR A 238 -21.16 11.01 -3.22
C THR A 238 -21.47 12.50 -3.36
N SER A 239 -22.06 13.12 -2.34
CA SER A 239 -22.41 14.54 -2.33
C SER A 239 -22.59 15.05 -0.90
N GLY A 240 -22.69 16.37 -0.75
CA GLY A 240 -23.10 16.97 0.51
C GLY A 240 -23.53 18.43 0.37
N ASN A 241 -24.17 18.93 1.41
CA ASN A 241 -24.52 20.34 1.57
C ASN A 241 -24.18 20.82 2.98
N ILE A 242 -24.00 22.13 3.11
CA ILE A 242 -23.95 22.77 4.42
C ILE A 242 -25.37 22.81 4.98
N GLU A 243 -25.51 22.59 6.28
CA GLU A 243 -26.73 22.86 7.03
C GLU A 243 -26.41 23.89 8.11
N TYR A 244 -27.27 24.91 8.20
CA TYR A 244 -27.17 25.94 9.22
C TYR A 244 -28.22 25.70 10.29
N LEU A 245 -27.80 25.56 11.54
CA LEU A 245 -28.69 25.50 12.69
C LEU A 245 -29.15 26.91 13.03
N SER A 246 -30.43 27.19 12.81
CA SER A 246 -31.08 28.45 13.18
C SER A 246 -32.35 28.14 13.96
N ASN A 247 -32.48 28.71 15.16
CA ASN A 247 -33.64 28.54 16.03
C ASN A 247 -34.05 27.06 16.27
N GLY A 248 -33.05 26.17 16.40
CA GLY A 248 -33.28 24.74 16.66
C GLY A 248 -33.71 23.92 15.43
N SER A 249 -33.67 24.49 14.22
CA SER A 249 -33.93 23.77 12.97
C SER A 249 -32.77 23.94 11.99
N TYR A 250 -32.45 22.87 11.28
CA TYR A 250 -31.46 22.90 10.21
C TYR A 250 -32.10 23.40 8.92
N THR A 251 -31.43 24.36 8.28
CA THR A 251 -31.79 24.83 6.93
C THR A 251 -30.69 24.50 5.94
N ASN A 252 -31.08 23.94 4.79
CA ASN A 252 -30.15 23.60 3.71
C ASN A 252 -29.45 24.85 3.16
N GLY A 253 -28.13 24.79 3.20
CA GLY A 253 -27.20 25.74 2.61
C GLY A 253 -26.68 25.27 1.24
N PRO A 254 -25.57 25.85 0.77
CA PRO A 254 -24.98 25.52 -0.52
C PRO A 254 -24.44 24.09 -0.57
N ALA A 255 -24.37 23.55 -1.79
CA ALA A 255 -23.68 22.29 -2.07
C ALA A 255 -22.17 22.43 -1.83
N ILE A 256 -21.56 21.34 -1.38
CA ILE A 256 -20.12 21.22 -1.14
C ILE A 256 -19.54 20.02 -1.87
N SER A 257 -18.24 20.05 -2.10
CA SER A 257 -17.51 18.89 -2.59
C SER A 257 -17.05 18.06 -1.40
N VAL A 258 -17.19 16.74 -1.50
CA VAL A 258 -16.77 15.80 -0.46
C VAL A 258 -16.12 14.59 -1.11
N SER A 259 -15.12 14.04 -0.42
CA SER A 259 -14.53 12.74 -0.76
C SER A 259 -14.46 11.94 0.52
N GLY A 260 -15.03 10.73 0.52
CA GLY A 260 -15.01 9.90 1.71
C GLY A 260 -15.72 8.57 1.52
N ARG A 261 -15.69 7.78 2.57
CA ARG A 261 -16.26 6.44 2.62
C ARG A 261 -17.04 6.24 3.91
N TYR A 262 -17.95 5.29 3.89
CA TYR A 262 -18.65 4.84 5.08
C TYR A 262 -18.89 3.34 5.02
N PHE A 263 -18.98 2.71 6.19
CA PHE A 263 -19.33 1.29 6.33
C PHE A 263 -19.96 1.09 7.71
N PRO A 264 -20.87 0.12 7.86
CA PRO A 264 -21.50 -0.13 9.14
C PRO A 264 -20.47 -0.62 10.15
N VAL A 265 -20.63 -0.20 11.40
CA VAL A 265 -19.71 -0.54 12.50
C VAL A 265 -19.73 -2.05 12.77
N THR A 266 -20.90 -2.66 12.63
CA THR A 266 -21.13 -4.10 12.72
C THR A 266 -22.08 -4.53 11.60
N ALA A 267 -22.00 -5.79 11.16
CA ALA A 267 -22.86 -6.28 10.08
C ALA A 267 -24.35 -6.09 10.40
N GLY A 268 -25.06 -5.37 9.52
CA GLY A 268 -26.48 -5.05 9.68
C GLY A 268 -26.81 -3.86 10.59
N SER A 269 -25.81 -3.14 11.10
CA SER A 269 -26.01 -1.94 11.93
C SER A 269 -26.45 -0.73 11.11
N SER A 270 -27.26 0.14 11.72
CA SER A 270 -27.57 1.49 11.22
C SER A 270 -26.53 2.54 11.62
N ASN A 271 -25.57 2.17 12.47
CA ASN A 271 -24.46 3.04 12.84
C ASN A 271 -23.32 2.80 11.86
N TYR A 272 -22.81 3.88 11.29
CA TYR A 272 -21.74 3.86 10.30
C TYR A 272 -20.49 4.52 10.86
N HIS A 273 -19.35 3.91 10.57
CA HIS A 273 -18.08 4.60 10.60
C HIS A 273 -17.93 5.33 9.26
N SER A 274 -17.80 6.65 9.31
CA SER A 274 -17.59 7.49 8.13
C SER A 274 -16.27 8.26 8.26
N ILE A 275 -15.50 8.27 7.18
CA ILE A 275 -14.19 8.93 7.10
C ILE A 275 -14.07 9.67 5.77
N GLY A 276 -13.52 10.87 5.77
CA GLY A 276 -13.35 11.65 4.55
C GLY A 276 -12.87 13.08 4.76
N THR A 277 -13.02 13.86 3.69
CA THR A 277 -12.70 15.29 3.65
C THR A 277 -13.83 16.06 2.98
N VAL A 278 -14.34 17.07 3.67
CA VAL A 278 -15.21 18.10 3.12
C VAL A 278 -14.34 19.24 2.56
N ILE A 279 -14.66 19.71 1.36
CA ILE A 279 -14.12 20.93 0.77
C ILE A 279 -15.19 22.01 0.92
N ARG A 280 -14.93 22.99 1.78
CA ARG A 280 -15.85 24.08 2.10
C ARG A 280 -15.94 25.08 0.95
N THR A 281 -16.92 25.98 1.00
CA THR A 281 -17.15 27.00 -0.03
C THR A 281 -16.03 28.03 -0.15
N ASP A 282 -15.22 28.19 0.90
CA ASP A 282 -14.02 29.04 0.91
C ASP A 282 -12.74 28.27 0.50
N TYR A 283 -12.89 27.05 -0.02
CA TYR A 283 -11.82 26.12 -0.38
C TYR A 283 -10.97 25.60 0.78
N SER A 284 -11.30 25.94 2.03
CA SER A 284 -10.71 25.26 3.17
C SER A 284 -11.23 23.83 3.26
N THR A 285 -10.47 22.97 3.93
CA THR A 285 -10.80 21.54 4.05
C THR A 285 -11.07 21.16 5.49
N LEU A 286 -12.03 20.25 5.68
CA LEU A 286 -12.33 19.63 6.96
C LEU A 286 -12.21 18.12 6.81
N ALA A 287 -11.20 17.54 7.46
CA ALA A 287 -11.11 16.10 7.65
C ALA A 287 -12.13 15.66 8.69
N PHE A 288 -12.78 14.51 8.49
CA PHE A 288 -13.65 13.90 9.49
C PHE A 288 -13.41 12.40 9.58
N ASP A 289 -13.56 11.91 10.80
CA ASP A 289 -13.52 10.50 11.18
C ASP A 289 -14.46 10.34 12.37
N GLN A 290 -15.61 9.72 12.14
CA GLN A 290 -16.65 9.60 13.14
C GLN A 290 -17.41 8.28 13.04
N THR A 291 -17.86 7.83 14.20
CA THR A 291 -18.72 6.65 14.33
C THR A 291 -20.06 7.09 14.86
N ASP A 292 -20.90 7.71 14.03
CA ASP A 292 -22.32 7.90 14.32
C ASP A 292 -23.10 8.47 13.13
N ASN A 293 -24.38 8.08 13.07
CA ASN A 293 -25.44 8.81 12.38
C ASN A 293 -26.36 9.39 13.43
N THR A 294 -26.00 10.54 14.00
CA THR A 294 -26.99 11.32 14.76
C THR A 294 -27.94 11.96 13.76
N ASN A 295 -29.04 11.27 13.45
CA ASN A 295 -30.29 11.92 13.07
C ASN A 295 -30.99 12.38 14.34
#